data_AF-A0AAE1GYA0-F1
#
_entry.id   AF-A0AAE1GYA0-F1
#
_cell.length_a   1.000
_cell.length_b   1.000
_cell.length_c   1.000
_cell.angle_alpha   90.00
_cell.angle_beta   90.00
_cell.angle_gamma   90.00
#
_symmetry.space_group_name_H-M   'P 1'
#
loop_
_entity.id
_entity.type
_entity.pdbx_description
1 polymer ?
#
loop_
_entity_poly.entity_id
_entity_poly.type
_entity_poly.pdbx_seq_one_letter_code
_entity_poly.pdbx_strand_id
1 'polypeptide(L)'
;RDRTEPPAAYALGAGPPAQYSSSAATTLPPGALHPALSTALQRASQGVDMAHNNNYAEVDSAGGPGIPAFFAGRHVLVTGGTGFMGKVLLEKLLRSCGDLERLYIVVRHKRGKAPQERVEEMRKLPLFEPLLKQNPRALDKLHALEGDTTQVAMGLSEEDQRLVQDNVSVVFHLAAGLDWRASLKKATNENVRGTKNVLDFCKGMKKLQVLEYTSTAFCQCTEEVVEERTYEPPFDPHRLMALCDMFDEKSLESIAPMMYGKHPNCYTYTKAVAEALAAEYVNDIPMLIVRPSVVVPTLRDPIPGWVDTLNGPMGVLAAAGKGVLRSMMCRAENHAEVFPADICINAIIAATYKRALQPRIQKEVIVYNACVGDMEEVTWGEVLRLGRKMVNLYPLEWTLWYPDGTIRTNYWEHIIIVFLFQTIPAYFIDFLLLLARQERFMVRVQAKIKSGHDLLMFFTMREWKFHNRNGRDTLWPSLNAQDRETFFMNNVLPVDKEKYLERAIFGTRTYCLKESPGTIKYCRRRLRVQLVVHNLCVALFYMGLVYLALTLLTPYLLPLLPDGLRERALSIGASRASAGAHRAHHGFAAF
;
A
#
# COMPACT_ATOMS: atom_id res chain seq x y z
N ARG A 1 -5.27 35.37 -39.92
CA ARG A 1 -4.45 34.51 -40.80
C ARG A 1 -3.25 34.08 -39.97
N ASP A 2 -3.18 32.92 -39.34
CA ASP A 2 -4.05 31.74 -39.41
C ASP A 2 -4.30 31.19 -38.01
N ARG A 3 -5.57 30.82 -37.81
CA ARG A 3 -6.06 30.02 -36.69
C ARG A 3 -6.04 28.58 -37.16
N THR A 4 -5.47 27.67 -36.38
CA THR A 4 -5.77 26.24 -36.46
C THR A 4 -6.09 25.73 -35.06
N GLU A 5 -7.21 25.02 -35.00
CA GLU A 5 -8.08 24.74 -33.86
C GLU A 5 -7.52 23.67 -32.88
N PRO A 6 -8.03 23.61 -31.63
CA PRO A 6 -7.73 22.52 -30.71
C PRO A 6 -8.55 21.25 -31.07
N PRO A 7 -8.03 20.03 -30.83
CA PRO A 7 -8.73 18.80 -31.16
C PRO A 7 -9.93 18.55 -30.23
N ALA A 8 -11.01 18.07 -30.85
CA ALA A 8 -12.32 17.83 -30.28
C ALA A 8 -12.33 16.86 -29.08
N ALA A 9 -13.14 17.23 -28.09
CA ALA A 9 -13.53 16.38 -26.97
C ALA A 9 -14.38 15.20 -27.47
N TYR A 10 -13.92 13.97 -27.25
CA TYR A 10 -14.76 12.78 -27.40
C TYR A 10 -15.68 12.66 -26.18
N ALA A 11 -16.94 13.07 -26.38
CA ALA A 11 -18.05 12.74 -25.51
C ALA A 11 -18.48 11.29 -25.78
N LEU A 12 -18.15 10.37 -24.86
CA LEU A 12 -18.78 9.05 -24.83
C LEU A 12 -20.14 9.20 -24.14
N GLY A 13 -21.20 9.22 -24.94
CA GLY A 13 -22.58 9.12 -24.47
C GLY A 13 -22.81 7.76 -23.84
N ALA A 14 -23.03 7.73 -22.52
CA ALA A 14 -23.58 6.58 -21.83
C ALA A 14 -25.11 6.58 -22.01
N GLY A 15 -25.61 5.76 -22.94
CA GLY A 15 -27.01 5.34 -22.95
C GLY A 15 -27.29 4.37 -21.79
N PRO A 16 -28.54 4.30 -21.28
CA PRO A 16 -28.88 3.45 -20.15
C PRO A 16 -28.79 1.96 -20.52
N PRO A 17 -28.46 1.07 -19.57
CA PRO A 17 -28.35 -0.35 -19.84
C PRO A 17 -29.71 -0.96 -20.17
N ALA A 18 -29.77 -1.65 -21.31
CA ALA A 18 -30.91 -2.45 -21.71
C ALA A 18 -31.15 -3.57 -20.70
N GLN A 19 -32.39 -3.67 -20.23
CA GLN A 19 -32.90 -4.77 -19.42
C GLN A 19 -32.91 -6.05 -20.26
N TYR A 20 -32.10 -7.04 -19.90
CA TYR A 20 -32.29 -8.41 -20.37
C TYR A 20 -33.35 -9.09 -19.50
N SER A 21 -34.49 -9.38 -20.12
CA SER A 21 -35.60 -10.14 -19.55
C SER A 21 -35.23 -11.61 -19.38
N SER A 22 -35.50 -12.15 -18.19
CA SER A 22 -35.47 -13.58 -17.89
C SER A 22 -36.78 -14.25 -18.33
N SER A 23 -36.68 -15.25 -19.20
CA SER A 23 -37.65 -16.34 -19.39
C SER A 23 -36.90 -17.43 -20.16
N ALA A 24 -36.88 -18.72 -19.83
CA ALA A 24 -37.80 -19.53 -19.06
C ALA A 24 -37.09 -20.79 -18.55
N ALA A 25 -37.48 -21.29 -17.39
CA ALA A 25 -37.33 -22.71 -17.04
C ALA A 25 -38.39 -23.06 -15.98
N THR A 26 -39.51 -23.52 -16.53
CA THR A 26 -40.57 -24.39 -16.03
C THR A 26 -40.47 -24.91 -14.59
N THR A 27 -41.50 -24.60 -13.81
CA THR A 27 -41.89 -25.23 -12.55
C THR A 27 -42.31 -26.71 -12.76
N LEU A 28 -41.81 -27.61 -11.90
CA LEU A 28 -42.35 -28.95 -11.67
C LEU A 28 -42.65 -29.15 -10.16
N PRO A 29 -43.71 -29.89 -9.80
CA PRO A 29 -44.31 -29.91 -8.46
C PRO A 29 -43.64 -30.89 -7.48
N PRO A 30 -43.93 -30.80 -6.16
CA PRO A 30 -43.21 -31.56 -5.13
C PRO A 30 -43.82 -32.97 -4.96
N GLY A 31 -42.98 -34.01 -5.06
CA GLY A 31 -43.39 -35.37 -4.73
C GLY A 31 -42.34 -36.45 -5.02
N ALA A 32 -41.91 -37.12 -3.94
CA ALA A 32 -41.17 -38.38 -3.89
C ALA A 32 -39.69 -38.37 -4.34
N LEU A 33 -38.80 -37.95 -3.43
CA LEU A 33 -37.38 -38.29 -3.47
C LEU A 33 -37.14 -39.70 -2.92
N HIS A 34 -36.37 -40.47 -3.67
CA HIS A 34 -36.06 -41.90 -3.51
C HIS A 34 -35.30 -42.21 -2.19
N PRO A 35 -35.60 -43.31 -1.46
CA PRO A 35 -35.03 -43.63 -0.13
C PRO A 35 -33.50 -43.77 -0.05
N ALA A 36 -32.83 -43.89 -1.19
CA ALA A 36 -31.37 -44.01 -1.26
C ALA A 36 -30.63 -42.68 -0.99
N LEU A 37 -31.29 -41.52 -1.20
CA LEU A 37 -30.68 -40.20 -1.02
C LEU A 37 -30.76 -39.68 0.42
N SER A 38 -31.77 -40.07 1.21
CA SER A 38 -31.82 -39.72 2.65
C SER A 38 -30.79 -40.53 3.47
N THR A 39 -30.51 -41.76 3.06
CA THR A 39 -29.55 -42.66 3.73
C THR A 39 -28.11 -42.20 3.51
N ALA A 40 -27.80 -41.53 2.40
CA ALA A 40 -26.50 -40.93 2.14
C ALA A 40 -26.28 -39.62 2.91
N LEU A 41 -27.33 -38.81 3.10
CA LEU A 41 -27.26 -37.55 3.85
C LEU A 41 -27.25 -37.76 5.38
N GLN A 42 -27.89 -38.81 5.90
CA GLN A 42 -27.81 -39.16 7.33
C GLN A 42 -26.46 -39.76 7.76
N ARG A 43 -25.68 -40.33 6.82
CA ARG A 43 -24.32 -40.83 7.10
C ARG A 43 -23.25 -39.75 7.13
N ALA A 44 -23.55 -38.55 6.62
CA ALA A 44 -22.64 -37.40 6.65
C ALA A 44 -22.84 -36.50 7.89
N SER A 45 -23.84 -36.79 8.75
CA SER A 45 -24.25 -35.90 9.85
C SER A 45 -24.20 -36.54 11.25
N GLN A 46 -23.45 -37.63 11.47
CA GLN A 46 -23.29 -38.24 12.80
C GLN A 46 -21.85 -38.67 13.09
N GLY A 47 -21.26 -38.03 14.12
CA GLY A 47 -20.00 -38.40 14.79
C GLY A 47 -18.88 -37.38 14.54
N VAL A 48 -18.40 -36.60 15.50
CA VAL A 48 -18.40 -36.74 16.97
C VAL A 48 -18.31 -35.36 17.63
N ASP A 49 -19.29 -35.01 18.47
CA ASP A 49 -19.15 -34.04 19.57
C ASP A 49 -18.19 -34.63 20.61
N MET A 50 -17.09 -33.94 20.91
CA MET A 50 -16.31 -34.18 22.13
C MET A 50 -16.01 -32.85 22.80
N ALA A 51 -16.54 -32.74 24.01
CA ALA A 51 -16.47 -31.62 24.92
C ALA A 51 -15.03 -31.16 25.18
N HIS A 52 -14.92 -29.86 25.45
CA HIS A 52 -13.75 -29.23 26.04
C HIS A 52 -13.17 -30.04 27.20
N ASN A 53 -11.94 -30.52 27.03
CA ASN A 53 -11.06 -30.78 28.15
C ASN A 53 -9.69 -30.19 27.85
N ASN A 54 -9.34 -29.17 28.63
CA ASN A 54 -8.02 -28.56 28.67
C ASN A 54 -7.00 -29.62 29.08
N ASN A 55 -6.16 -30.04 28.13
CA ASN A 55 -4.85 -30.59 28.41
C ASN A 55 -3.96 -30.27 27.21
N TYR A 56 -3.18 -29.19 27.33
CA TYR A 56 -1.99 -28.97 26.52
C TYR A 56 -0.94 -30.01 26.93
N ALA A 57 -1.14 -31.25 26.50
CA ALA A 57 -0.07 -32.22 26.46
C ALA A 57 0.78 -31.94 25.22
N GLU A 58 2.08 -31.84 25.44
CA GLU A 58 3.13 -31.64 24.44
C GLU A 58 2.93 -32.56 23.22
N VAL A 59 2.58 -31.98 22.08
CA VAL A 59 2.79 -32.63 20.78
C VAL A 59 4.13 -32.15 20.26
N ASP A 60 5.18 -32.70 20.86
CA ASP A 60 6.53 -32.68 20.32
C ASP A 60 6.69 -33.91 19.44
N SER A 61 6.38 -33.80 18.14
CA SER A 61 6.89 -34.65 17.05
C SER A 61 6.18 -34.42 15.71
N ALA A 62 6.70 -33.47 14.94
CA ALA A 62 6.75 -33.55 13.47
C ALA A 62 8.11 -33.07 12.94
N GLY A 63 9.19 -33.60 13.54
CA GLY A 63 10.38 -34.12 12.86
C GLY A 63 11.31 -33.23 12.03
N GLY A 64 11.28 -31.90 12.14
CA GLY A 64 12.25 -31.01 11.49
C GLY A 64 13.04 -30.16 12.48
N PRO A 65 14.27 -29.69 12.15
CA PRO A 65 14.97 -28.70 12.97
C PRO A 65 14.11 -27.43 13.04
N GLY A 66 14.11 -26.69 14.17
CA GLY A 66 13.43 -25.39 14.24
C GLY A 66 13.97 -24.39 13.21
N ILE A 67 13.24 -23.30 12.95
CA ILE A 67 13.60 -22.30 11.93
C ILE A 67 15.07 -21.82 12.08
N PRO A 68 15.56 -21.42 13.27
CA PRO A 68 16.96 -20.99 13.42
C PRO A 68 17.96 -22.11 13.07
N ALA A 69 17.68 -23.34 13.49
CA ALA A 69 18.53 -24.50 13.20
C ALA A 69 18.52 -24.88 11.72
N PHE A 70 17.40 -24.65 11.01
CA PHE A 70 17.38 -24.75 9.56
C PHE A 70 18.30 -23.71 8.90
N PHE A 71 18.39 -22.48 9.39
CA PHE A 71 19.28 -21.48 8.79
C PHE A 71 20.75 -21.63 9.22
N ALA A 72 21.04 -22.36 10.29
CA ALA A 72 22.41 -22.56 10.80
C ALA A 72 23.36 -23.11 9.71
N GLY A 73 24.53 -22.48 9.58
CA GLY A 73 25.57 -22.83 8.61
C GLY A 73 25.21 -22.61 7.14
N ARG A 74 24.02 -22.08 6.82
CA ARG A 74 23.58 -21.86 5.44
C ARG A 74 23.95 -20.47 4.94
N HIS A 75 24.16 -20.39 3.63
CA HIS A 75 24.28 -19.13 2.91
C HIS A 75 22.93 -18.76 2.30
N VAL A 76 22.53 -17.49 2.46
CA VAL A 76 21.24 -16.95 2.03
C VAL A 76 21.46 -15.80 1.04
N LEU A 77 20.68 -15.74 -0.02
CA LEU A 77 20.65 -14.61 -0.96
C LEU A 77 19.33 -13.85 -0.85
N VAL A 78 19.39 -12.52 -0.76
CA VAL A 78 18.22 -11.64 -0.76
C VAL A 78 18.34 -10.61 -1.87
N THR A 79 17.45 -10.67 -2.85
CA THR A 79 17.27 -9.55 -3.79
C THR A 79 16.31 -8.53 -3.19
N GLY A 80 16.49 -7.25 -3.47
CA GLY A 80 15.64 -6.21 -2.86
C GLY A 80 15.94 -5.95 -1.38
N GLY A 81 17.07 -6.44 -0.86
CA GLY A 81 17.47 -6.29 0.56
C GLY A 81 17.60 -4.84 1.05
N THR A 82 17.81 -3.88 0.14
CA THR A 82 17.84 -2.44 0.47
C THR A 82 16.47 -1.76 0.50
N GLY A 83 15.39 -2.48 0.21
CA GLY A 83 14.00 -2.00 0.32
C GLY A 83 13.46 -2.10 1.75
N PHE A 84 12.27 -1.52 1.99
CA PHE A 84 11.64 -1.50 3.32
C PHE A 84 11.50 -2.92 3.92
N MET A 85 10.77 -3.81 3.23
CA MET A 85 10.63 -5.22 3.68
C MET A 85 11.96 -5.96 3.71
N GLY A 86 12.84 -5.72 2.73
CA GLY A 86 14.16 -6.32 2.67
C GLY A 86 14.97 -6.05 3.93
N LYS A 87 15.01 -4.80 4.42
CA LYS A 87 15.72 -4.45 5.65
C LYS A 87 15.16 -5.16 6.88
N VAL A 88 13.83 -5.27 6.99
CA VAL A 88 13.18 -6.01 8.09
C VAL A 88 13.52 -7.50 8.02
N LEU A 89 13.55 -8.08 6.82
CA LEU A 89 13.98 -9.47 6.60
C LEU A 89 15.43 -9.69 7.02
N LEU A 90 16.35 -8.82 6.58
CA LEU A 90 17.77 -8.92 6.94
C LEU A 90 17.96 -8.83 8.46
N GLU A 91 17.32 -7.87 9.12
CA GLU A 91 17.38 -7.74 10.57
C GLU A 91 16.85 -8.99 11.28
N LYS A 92 15.69 -9.50 10.85
CA LYS A 92 15.04 -10.65 11.47
C LYS A 92 15.90 -11.91 11.35
N LEU A 93 16.47 -12.16 10.16
CA LEU A 93 17.36 -13.29 9.92
C LEU A 93 18.63 -13.18 10.76
N LEU A 94 19.29 -12.01 10.81
CA LEU A 94 20.50 -11.85 11.60
C LEU A 94 20.27 -11.94 13.11
N ARG A 95 19.10 -11.49 13.60
CA ARG A 95 18.75 -11.56 15.02
C ARG A 95 18.27 -12.93 15.46
N SER A 96 17.41 -13.57 14.66
CA SER A 96 16.69 -14.78 15.07
C SER A 96 17.27 -16.06 14.47
N CYS A 97 18.07 -15.94 13.40
CA CYS A 97 18.77 -17.04 12.73
C CYS A 97 20.28 -16.74 12.70
N GLY A 98 20.82 -16.27 13.83
CA GLY A 98 22.18 -15.73 13.93
C GLY A 98 23.28 -16.70 13.57
N ASP A 99 23.03 -18.01 13.57
CA ASP A 99 23.99 -19.06 13.17
C ASP A 99 24.07 -19.30 11.66
N LEU A 100 23.31 -18.55 10.84
CA LEU A 100 23.54 -18.54 9.38
C LEU A 100 24.99 -18.14 9.08
N GLU A 101 25.56 -18.69 8.01
CA GLU A 101 26.98 -18.49 7.69
C GLU A 101 27.20 -17.13 7.00
N ARG A 102 26.47 -16.89 5.90
CA ARG A 102 26.56 -15.64 5.13
C ARG A 102 25.21 -15.21 4.57
N LEU A 103 25.00 -13.90 4.54
CA LEU A 103 23.81 -13.26 4.00
C LEU A 103 24.21 -12.32 2.86
N TYR A 104 23.94 -12.73 1.63
CA TYR A 104 24.24 -11.95 0.43
C TYR A 104 23.05 -11.07 0.03
N ILE A 105 23.31 -9.83 -0.37
CA ILE A 105 22.30 -8.93 -0.92
C ILE A 105 22.70 -8.44 -2.30
N VAL A 106 21.80 -8.51 -3.27
CA VAL A 106 22.03 -7.92 -4.60
C VAL A 106 21.67 -6.44 -4.56
N VAL A 107 22.63 -5.58 -4.91
CA VAL A 107 22.50 -4.13 -4.79
C VAL A 107 22.86 -3.46 -6.12
N ARG A 108 21.85 -2.86 -6.75
CA ARG A 108 22.04 -2.02 -7.93
C ARG A 108 22.59 -0.64 -7.60
N HIS A 109 23.30 -0.04 -8.55
CA HIS A 109 23.58 1.39 -8.57
C HIS A 109 22.29 2.20 -8.55
N LYS A 110 22.26 3.30 -7.80
CA LYS A 110 21.08 4.18 -7.76
C LYS A 110 21.46 5.61 -7.43
N ARG A 111 21.02 6.56 -8.27
CA ARG A 111 21.18 8.02 -8.05
C ARG A 111 22.64 8.44 -7.80
N GLY A 112 23.58 7.85 -8.53
CA GLY A 112 25.01 8.16 -8.41
C GLY A 112 25.69 7.61 -7.16
N LYS A 113 25.01 6.78 -6.36
CA LYS A 113 25.62 6.07 -5.21
C LYS A 113 26.04 4.67 -5.59
N ALA A 114 27.26 4.32 -5.21
CA ALA A 114 27.80 2.97 -5.34
C ALA A 114 27.06 2.00 -4.40
N PRO A 115 26.96 0.70 -4.75
CA PRO A 115 26.35 -0.32 -3.92
C PRO A 115 26.83 -0.33 -2.46
N GLN A 116 28.13 -0.18 -2.23
CA GLN A 116 28.76 -0.21 -0.91
C GLN A 116 28.31 0.96 -0.05
N GLU A 117 28.25 2.18 -0.60
CA GLU A 117 27.77 3.37 0.11
C GLU A 117 26.32 3.16 0.59
N ARG A 118 25.46 2.60 -0.27
CA ARG A 118 24.06 2.33 0.07
C ARG A 118 23.93 1.32 1.22
N VAL A 119 24.84 0.35 1.29
CA VAL A 119 24.87 -0.64 2.36
C VAL A 119 25.37 -0.03 3.65
N GLU A 120 26.42 0.81 3.61
CA GLU A 120 26.91 1.54 4.78
C GLU A 120 25.85 2.48 5.38
N GLU A 121 25.06 3.16 4.55
CA GLU A 121 23.93 3.97 5.01
C GLU A 121 22.84 3.11 5.65
N MET A 122 22.57 1.94 5.06
CA MET A 122 21.59 0.99 5.61
C MET A 122 22.02 0.43 6.96
N ARG A 123 23.30 0.10 7.14
CA ARG A 123 23.88 -0.41 8.39
C ARG A 123 23.73 0.57 9.56
N LYS A 124 23.62 1.88 9.27
CA LYS A 124 23.44 2.96 10.27
C LYS A 124 21.99 3.23 10.64
N LEU A 125 21.03 2.53 10.04
CA LEU A 125 19.62 2.77 10.34
C LEU A 125 19.28 2.31 11.77
N PRO A 126 18.40 3.04 12.49
CA PRO A 126 17.95 2.64 13.82
C PRO A 126 17.40 1.22 13.91
N LEU A 127 16.87 0.69 12.80
CA LEU A 127 16.38 -0.69 12.68
C LEU A 127 17.36 -1.73 13.22
N PHE A 128 18.66 -1.56 12.96
CA PHE A 128 19.70 -2.52 13.34
C PHE A 128 20.27 -2.27 14.74
N GLU A 129 19.89 -1.19 15.43
CA GLU A 129 20.41 -0.89 16.77
C GLU A 129 20.12 -2.01 17.80
N PRO A 130 18.90 -2.59 17.88
CA PRO A 130 18.63 -3.68 18.82
C PRO A 130 19.51 -4.90 18.55
N LEU A 131 19.68 -5.27 17.27
CA LEU A 131 20.55 -6.35 16.83
C LEU A 131 22.02 -6.08 17.23
N LEU A 132 22.54 -4.89 16.94
CA LEU A 132 23.93 -4.54 17.20
C LEU A 132 24.26 -4.43 18.69
N LYS A 133 23.26 -4.09 19.53
CA LYS A 133 23.40 -4.14 21.00
C LYS A 133 23.56 -5.58 21.50
N GLN A 134 22.88 -6.54 20.87
CA GLN A 134 22.97 -7.96 21.23
C GLN A 134 24.23 -8.61 20.66
N ASN A 135 24.57 -8.30 19.41
CA ASN A 135 25.74 -8.80 18.72
C ASN A 135 26.34 -7.69 17.81
N PRO A 136 27.41 -7.01 18.27
CA PRO A 136 28.06 -5.94 17.51
C PRO A 136 28.63 -6.38 16.15
N ARG A 137 28.87 -7.68 15.96
CA ARG A 137 29.40 -8.28 14.73
C ARG A 137 28.33 -8.91 13.85
N ALA A 138 27.04 -8.76 14.18
CA ALA A 138 25.96 -9.39 13.40
C ALA A 138 26.00 -8.99 11.91
N LEU A 139 26.34 -7.73 11.61
CA LEU A 139 26.41 -7.23 10.25
C LEU A 139 27.68 -7.67 9.49
N ASP A 140 28.65 -8.33 10.12
CA ASP A 140 29.84 -8.86 9.45
C ASP A 140 29.46 -9.97 8.45
N LYS A 141 28.33 -10.65 8.69
CA LYS A 141 27.77 -11.69 7.80
C LYS A 141 27.08 -11.14 6.55
N LEU A 142 26.82 -9.83 6.51
CA LEU A 142 26.10 -9.18 5.42
C LEU A 142 27.05 -8.77 4.30
N HIS A 143 26.96 -9.44 3.15
CA HIS A 143 27.80 -9.20 1.99
C HIS A 143 26.98 -8.59 0.83
N ALA A 144 27.45 -7.46 0.32
CA ALA A 144 26.83 -6.80 -0.82
C ALA A 144 27.42 -7.34 -2.13
N LEU A 145 26.56 -7.80 -3.03
CA LEU A 145 26.91 -8.19 -4.39
C LEU A 145 26.40 -7.10 -5.34
N GLU A 146 27.28 -6.59 -6.18
CA GLU A 146 26.90 -5.61 -7.19
C GLU A 146 26.14 -6.30 -8.32
N GLY A 147 24.92 -5.86 -8.58
CA GLY A 147 24.07 -6.47 -9.60
C GLY A 147 22.71 -5.80 -9.73
N ASP A 148 22.03 -6.10 -10.83
CA ASP A 148 20.67 -5.69 -11.14
C ASP A 148 19.88 -6.88 -11.69
N THR A 149 18.75 -7.20 -11.06
CA THR A 149 17.91 -8.35 -11.46
C THR A 149 17.41 -8.24 -12.89
N THR A 150 17.34 -7.04 -13.48
CA THR A 150 16.94 -6.83 -14.88
C THR A 150 17.96 -7.37 -15.90
N GLN A 151 19.18 -7.69 -15.47
CA GLN A 151 20.23 -8.25 -16.30
C GLN A 151 20.34 -9.77 -16.17
N VAL A 152 20.86 -10.42 -17.21
CA VAL A 152 21.17 -11.86 -17.20
C VAL A 152 22.10 -12.17 -16.03
N ALA A 153 21.85 -13.29 -15.33
CA ALA A 153 22.55 -13.66 -14.09
C ALA A 153 22.57 -12.54 -13.03
N MET A 154 21.54 -11.69 -13.02
CA MET A 154 21.40 -10.50 -12.17
C MET A 154 22.55 -9.48 -12.34
N GLY A 155 23.30 -9.52 -13.45
CA GLY A 155 24.44 -8.64 -13.69
C GLY A 155 25.62 -8.87 -12.72
N LEU A 156 25.66 -10.01 -12.04
CA LEU A 156 26.74 -10.38 -11.13
C LEU A 156 28.03 -10.64 -11.90
N SER A 157 29.17 -10.35 -11.27
CA SER A 157 30.48 -10.77 -11.77
C SER A 157 30.57 -12.31 -11.86
N GLU A 158 31.40 -12.87 -12.74
CA GLU A 158 31.55 -14.34 -12.81
C GLU A 158 31.99 -14.97 -11.48
N GLU A 159 32.80 -14.25 -10.71
CA GLU A 159 33.23 -14.67 -9.37
C GLU A 159 32.04 -14.76 -8.42
N ASP A 160 31.21 -13.71 -8.36
CA ASP A 160 30.01 -13.67 -7.52
C ASP A 160 28.97 -14.71 -7.98
N GLN A 161 28.83 -14.92 -9.30
CA GLN A 161 27.96 -15.96 -9.84
C GLN A 161 28.37 -17.34 -9.31
N ARG A 162 29.66 -17.69 -9.42
CA ARG A 162 30.20 -18.96 -8.91
C ARG A 162 30.03 -19.07 -7.40
N LEU A 163 30.37 -18.02 -6.65
CA LEU A 163 30.22 -17.94 -5.20
C LEU A 163 28.78 -18.27 -4.77
N VAL A 164 27.78 -17.65 -5.41
CA VAL A 164 26.38 -17.84 -5.08
C VAL A 164 25.89 -19.22 -5.53
N GLN A 165 26.22 -19.65 -6.75
CA GLN A 165 25.81 -20.96 -7.28
C GLN A 165 26.35 -22.14 -6.48
N ASP A 166 27.56 -22.02 -5.93
CA ASP A 166 28.23 -23.10 -5.19
C ASP A 166 27.82 -23.16 -3.72
N ASN A 167 27.38 -22.04 -3.13
CA ASN A 167 27.24 -21.93 -1.67
C ASN A 167 25.82 -21.62 -1.19
N VAL A 168 25.04 -20.83 -1.93
CA VAL A 168 23.71 -20.39 -1.47
C VAL A 168 22.70 -21.53 -1.55
N SER A 169 21.91 -21.67 -0.50
CA SER A 169 20.87 -22.69 -0.37
C SER A 169 19.46 -22.13 -0.23
N VAL A 170 19.32 -20.88 0.21
CA VAL A 170 18.02 -20.20 0.37
C VAL A 170 18.04 -18.87 -0.36
N VAL A 171 17.03 -18.61 -1.18
CA VAL A 171 16.88 -17.36 -1.92
C VAL A 171 15.56 -16.70 -1.54
N PHE A 172 15.61 -15.41 -1.19
CA PHE A 172 14.44 -14.56 -1.02
C PHE A 172 14.40 -13.51 -2.14
N HIS A 173 13.39 -13.56 -3.00
CA HIS A 173 13.24 -12.65 -4.13
C HIS A 173 12.19 -11.57 -3.84
N LEU A 174 12.64 -10.46 -3.24
CA LEU A 174 11.81 -9.28 -2.91
C LEU A 174 12.00 -8.10 -3.87
N ALA A 175 12.95 -8.18 -4.82
CA ALA A 175 13.20 -7.09 -5.77
C ALA A 175 12.00 -6.88 -6.71
N ALA A 176 11.47 -5.65 -6.74
CA ALA A 176 10.41 -5.25 -7.64
C ALA A 176 10.45 -3.74 -7.92
N GLY A 177 9.99 -3.35 -9.11
CA GLY A 177 9.61 -1.98 -9.46
C GLY A 177 8.23 -1.65 -8.87
N LEU A 178 8.19 -0.73 -7.91
CA LEU A 178 6.96 -0.26 -7.24
C LEU A 178 6.42 1.06 -7.83
N ASP A 179 7.08 1.58 -8.86
CA ASP A 179 6.67 2.79 -9.54
C ASP A 179 5.50 2.49 -10.47
N TRP A 180 4.29 2.67 -9.97
CA TRP A 180 3.04 2.44 -10.70
C TRP A 180 2.83 3.40 -11.88
N ARG A 181 3.68 4.44 -12.03
CA ARG A 181 3.70 5.35 -13.18
C ARG A 181 4.76 4.97 -14.22
N ALA A 182 5.52 3.90 -13.96
CA ALA A 182 6.46 3.39 -14.93
C ALA A 182 5.72 2.98 -16.20
N SER A 183 6.40 3.13 -17.34
CA SER A 183 5.93 2.56 -18.60
C SER A 183 5.78 1.04 -18.49
N LEU A 184 4.93 0.47 -19.33
CA LEU A 184 4.75 -0.97 -19.45
C LEU A 184 6.09 -1.66 -19.70
N LYS A 185 6.94 -1.09 -20.58
CA LYS A 185 8.27 -1.64 -20.88
C LYS A 185 9.18 -1.68 -19.66
N LYS A 186 9.25 -0.58 -18.90
CA LYS A 186 10.05 -0.50 -17.67
C LYS A 186 9.52 -1.45 -16.60
N ALA A 187 8.21 -1.45 -16.34
CA ALA A 187 7.58 -2.31 -15.35
C ALA A 187 7.76 -3.80 -15.69
N THR A 188 7.62 -4.17 -16.97
CA THR A 188 7.87 -5.53 -17.46
C THR A 188 9.32 -5.93 -17.24
N ASN A 189 10.27 -5.04 -17.56
CA ASN A 189 11.68 -5.30 -17.36
C ASN A 189 12.03 -5.52 -15.87
N GLU A 190 11.52 -4.66 -14.97
CA GLU A 190 11.80 -4.75 -13.54
C GLU A 190 11.10 -5.94 -12.85
N ASN A 191 9.83 -6.22 -13.17
CA ASN A 191 9.01 -7.19 -12.44
C ASN A 191 8.88 -8.55 -13.11
N VAL A 192 8.88 -8.63 -14.45
CA VAL A 192 8.71 -9.89 -15.20
C VAL A 192 10.07 -10.45 -15.60
N ARG A 193 10.83 -9.70 -16.41
CA ARG A 193 12.18 -10.12 -16.84
C ARG A 193 13.12 -10.22 -15.65
N GLY A 194 13.04 -9.27 -14.71
CA GLY A 194 13.78 -9.31 -13.46
C GLY A 194 13.58 -10.60 -12.67
N THR A 195 12.33 -11.04 -12.55
CA THR A 195 11.99 -12.32 -11.91
C THR A 195 12.49 -13.50 -12.73
N LYS A 196 12.33 -13.49 -14.06
CA LYS A 196 12.88 -14.52 -14.95
C LYS A 196 14.37 -14.74 -14.73
N ASN A 197 15.16 -13.68 -14.72
CA ASN A 197 16.61 -13.75 -14.58
C ASN A 197 17.04 -14.36 -13.24
N VAL A 198 16.31 -14.06 -12.15
CA VAL A 198 16.55 -14.66 -10.84
C VAL A 198 16.22 -16.16 -10.86
N LEU A 199 15.08 -16.53 -11.45
CA LEU A 199 14.65 -17.93 -11.56
C LEU A 199 15.63 -18.75 -12.43
N ASP A 200 16.02 -18.23 -13.59
CA ASP A 200 17.02 -18.84 -14.48
C ASP A 200 18.35 -19.03 -13.76
N PHE A 201 18.82 -18.02 -13.02
CA PHE A 201 20.05 -18.11 -12.24
C PHE A 201 19.97 -19.20 -11.17
N CYS A 202 18.80 -19.35 -10.53
CA CYS A 202 18.57 -20.37 -9.49
C CYS A 202 18.60 -21.80 -10.02
N LYS A 203 18.31 -22.04 -11.32
CA LYS A 203 18.46 -23.37 -11.94
C LYS A 203 19.91 -23.87 -11.91
N GLY A 204 20.88 -22.96 -11.93
CA GLY A 204 22.31 -23.28 -11.87
C GLY A 204 22.87 -23.50 -10.46
N MET A 205 22.07 -23.33 -9.41
CA MET A 205 22.55 -23.40 -8.02
C MET A 205 22.62 -24.83 -7.51
N LYS A 206 23.81 -25.24 -7.05
CA LYS A 206 24.12 -26.62 -6.63
C LYS A 206 23.45 -27.01 -5.30
N LYS A 207 23.25 -26.04 -4.40
CA LYS A 207 22.76 -26.27 -3.03
C LYS A 207 21.35 -25.74 -2.78
N LEU A 208 20.66 -25.23 -3.81
CA LEU A 208 19.35 -24.60 -3.66
C LEU A 208 18.33 -25.56 -3.00
N GLN A 209 17.86 -25.18 -1.83
CA GLN A 209 16.80 -25.85 -1.07
C GLN A 209 15.45 -25.20 -1.32
N VAL A 210 15.40 -23.87 -1.45
CA VAL A 210 14.15 -23.13 -1.67
C VAL A 210 14.43 -21.73 -2.22
N LEU A 211 13.58 -21.30 -3.14
CA LEU A 211 13.38 -19.89 -3.51
C LEU A 211 12.00 -19.41 -3.06
N GLU A 212 11.96 -18.33 -2.31
CA GLU A 212 10.72 -17.59 -2.04
C GLU A 212 10.61 -16.43 -3.02
N TYR A 213 9.47 -16.32 -3.68
CA TYR A 213 9.12 -15.17 -4.50
C TYR A 213 8.05 -14.33 -3.82
N THR A 214 8.39 -13.07 -3.51
CA THR A 214 7.43 -12.13 -2.94
C THR A 214 6.63 -11.46 -4.06
N SER A 215 5.38 -11.87 -4.22
CA SER A 215 4.39 -11.26 -5.11
C SER A 215 3.63 -10.14 -4.36
N THR A 216 2.33 -9.94 -4.61
CA THR A 216 1.45 -9.06 -3.82
C THR A 216 0.01 -9.57 -3.90
N ALA A 217 -0.76 -9.45 -2.82
CA ALA A 217 -2.15 -9.88 -2.81
C ALA A 217 -2.98 -9.16 -3.89
N PHE A 218 -2.64 -7.90 -4.18
CA PHE A 218 -3.32 -7.09 -5.20
C PHE A 218 -2.92 -7.39 -6.64
N CYS A 219 -2.02 -8.35 -6.90
CA CYS A 219 -1.77 -8.77 -8.28
C CYS A 219 -3.02 -9.42 -8.88
N GLN A 220 -3.83 -10.09 -8.05
CA GLN A 220 -5.11 -10.68 -8.44
C GLN A 220 -6.31 -9.78 -8.11
N CYS A 221 -6.13 -8.45 -8.15
CA CYS A 221 -7.20 -7.49 -7.84
C CYS A 221 -8.35 -7.45 -8.87
N THR A 222 -8.27 -8.26 -9.92
CA THR A 222 -9.35 -8.49 -10.89
C THR A 222 -10.38 -9.50 -10.41
N GLU A 223 -10.01 -10.33 -9.43
CA GLU A 223 -10.88 -11.28 -8.77
C GLU A 223 -11.59 -10.62 -7.58
N GLU A 224 -12.79 -11.08 -7.25
CA GLU A 224 -13.50 -10.64 -6.03
C GLU A 224 -13.02 -11.43 -4.79
N VAL A 225 -12.72 -12.71 -4.99
CA VAL A 225 -12.20 -13.62 -3.97
C VAL A 225 -10.81 -14.09 -4.39
N VAL A 226 -9.80 -13.73 -3.60
CA VAL A 226 -8.40 -14.06 -3.85
C VAL A 226 -7.98 -15.23 -2.98
N GLU A 227 -7.76 -16.37 -3.62
CA GLU A 227 -7.38 -17.65 -3.02
C GLU A 227 -5.85 -17.85 -3.06
N GLU A 228 -5.37 -18.80 -2.26
CA GLU A 228 -3.96 -19.17 -2.17
C GLU A 228 -3.58 -20.23 -3.21
N ARG A 229 -3.76 -19.88 -4.48
CA ARG A 229 -3.36 -20.64 -5.66
C ARG A 229 -2.86 -19.71 -6.76
N THR A 230 -2.20 -20.23 -7.77
CA THR A 230 -1.86 -19.48 -8.98
C THR A 230 -3.11 -19.22 -9.84
N TYR A 231 -3.03 -18.21 -10.70
CA TYR A 231 -4.08 -17.81 -11.63
C TYR A 231 -3.52 -17.73 -13.05
N GLU A 232 -4.40 -17.85 -14.03
CA GLU A 232 -4.04 -17.63 -15.43
C GLU A 232 -3.51 -16.19 -15.60
N PRO A 233 -2.40 -16.01 -16.34
CA PRO A 233 -1.86 -14.67 -16.54
C PRO A 233 -2.81 -13.82 -17.38
N PRO A 234 -2.88 -12.50 -17.14
CA PRO A 234 -3.63 -11.60 -18.01
C PRO A 234 -3.03 -11.52 -19.43
N PHE A 235 -1.75 -11.89 -19.57
CA PHE A 235 -1.06 -12.00 -20.85
C PHE A 235 0.15 -12.93 -20.72
N ASP A 236 0.46 -13.69 -21.77
CA ASP A 236 1.61 -14.61 -21.79
C ASP A 236 2.94 -13.88 -21.45
N PRO A 237 3.68 -14.30 -20.42
CA PRO A 237 4.87 -13.60 -19.96
C PRO A 237 5.96 -13.47 -21.04
N HIS A 238 6.19 -14.53 -21.82
CA HIS A 238 7.24 -14.58 -22.84
C HIS A 238 6.94 -13.67 -24.01
N ARG A 239 5.69 -13.65 -24.48
CA ARG A 239 5.20 -12.72 -25.50
C ARG A 239 5.25 -11.29 -25.01
N LEU A 240 4.93 -11.02 -23.74
CA LEU A 240 5.05 -9.67 -23.19
C LEU A 240 6.49 -9.15 -23.25
N MET A 241 7.45 -9.99 -22.85
CA MET A 241 8.87 -9.65 -22.94
C MET A 241 9.30 -9.43 -24.40
N ALA A 242 8.89 -10.30 -25.32
CA ALA A 242 9.20 -10.17 -26.75
C ALA A 242 8.61 -8.86 -27.35
N LEU A 243 7.37 -8.52 -27.01
CA LEU A 243 6.76 -7.23 -27.40
C LEU A 243 7.57 -6.05 -26.87
N CYS A 244 8.01 -6.12 -25.62
CA CYS A 244 8.86 -5.09 -25.02
C CYS A 244 10.20 -4.93 -25.74
N ASP A 245 10.74 -6.00 -26.34
CA ASP A 245 12.00 -5.97 -27.09
C ASP A 245 11.81 -5.45 -28.52
N MET A 246 10.67 -5.78 -29.15
CA MET A 246 10.35 -5.38 -30.52
C MET A 246 9.92 -3.92 -30.66
N PHE A 247 9.19 -3.39 -29.68
CA PHE A 247 8.59 -2.05 -29.77
C PHE A 247 9.30 -1.03 -28.88
N ASP A 248 9.30 0.22 -29.34
CA ASP A 248 9.73 1.35 -28.53
C ASP A 248 8.70 1.68 -27.43
N GLU A 249 9.15 2.41 -26.42
CA GLU A 249 8.34 2.74 -25.25
C GLU A 249 7.07 3.51 -25.61
N LYS A 250 7.13 4.46 -26.56
CA LYS A 250 5.97 5.28 -26.94
C LYS A 250 4.90 4.44 -27.62
N SER A 251 5.30 3.52 -28.50
CA SER A 251 4.36 2.58 -29.15
C SER A 251 3.68 1.68 -28.12
N LEU A 252 4.43 1.13 -27.16
CA LEU A 252 3.87 0.29 -26.09
C LEU A 252 2.92 1.07 -25.18
N GLU A 253 3.23 2.31 -24.83
CA GLU A 253 2.34 3.14 -24.01
C GLU A 253 1.00 3.43 -24.71
N SER A 254 0.96 3.47 -26.05
CA SER A 254 -0.29 3.66 -26.79
C SER A 254 -1.26 2.47 -26.66
N ILE A 255 -0.74 1.26 -26.43
CA ILE A 255 -1.52 0.02 -26.29
C ILE A 255 -1.64 -0.45 -24.84
N ALA A 256 -0.81 0.07 -23.93
CA ALA A 256 -0.74 -0.35 -22.54
C ALA A 256 -2.09 -0.32 -21.81
N PRO A 257 -2.97 0.69 -21.97
CA PRO A 257 -4.30 0.69 -21.34
C PRO A 257 -5.17 -0.51 -21.75
N MET A 258 -5.06 -0.95 -23.01
CA MET A 258 -5.77 -2.14 -23.49
C MET A 258 -5.16 -3.42 -22.89
N MET A 259 -3.84 -3.48 -22.78
CA MET A 259 -3.13 -4.63 -22.20
C MET A 259 -3.40 -4.79 -20.70
N TYR A 260 -3.46 -3.69 -19.95
CA TYR A 260 -3.76 -3.74 -18.51
C TYR A 260 -5.15 -4.33 -18.24
N GLY A 261 -6.11 -4.14 -19.17
CA GLY A 261 -7.46 -4.66 -19.03
C GLY A 261 -8.12 -4.17 -17.73
N LYS A 262 -8.39 -5.09 -16.81
CA LYS A 262 -9.02 -4.78 -15.50
C LYS A 262 -8.02 -4.30 -14.44
N HIS A 263 -6.72 -4.39 -14.69
CA HIS A 263 -5.71 -3.95 -13.72
C HIS A 263 -5.63 -2.42 -13.67
N PRO A 264 -5.58 -1.82 -12.47
CA PRO A 264 -5.55 -0.36 -12.31
C PRO A 264 -4.24 0.30 -12.72
N ASN A 265 -3.14 -0.46 -12.80
CA ASN A 265 -1.80 0.07 -13.06
C ASN A 265 -0.83 -1.02 -13.52
N CYS A 266 0.33 -0.59 -14.04
CA CYS A 266 1.38 -1.48 -14.52
C CYS A 266 1.94 -2.41 -13.43
N TYR A 267 1.97 -1.98 -12.16
CA TYR A 267 2.51 -2.79 -11.07
C TYR A 267 1.66 -4.04 -10.81
N THR A 268 0.35 -3.89 -10.60
CA THR A 268 -0.56 -5.03 -10.40
C THR A 268 -0.57 -5.98 -11.60
N TYR A 269 -0.59 -5.43 -12.82
CA TYR A 269 -0.54 -6.20 -14.06
C TYR A 269 0.76 -7.01 -14.17
N THR A 270 1.92 -6.36 -14.06
CA THR A 270 3.22 -7.03 -14.22
C THR A 270 3.52 -8.02 -13.10
N LYS A 271 3.01 -7.82 -11.88
CA LYS A 271 3.12 -8.82 -10.81
C LYS A 271 2.26 -10.05 -11.07
N ALA A 272 1.05 -9.88 -11.65
CA ALA A 272 0.23 -11.02 -12.05
C ALA A 272 0.92 -11.85 -13.16
N VAL A 273 1.50 -11.18 -14.16
CA VAL A 273 2.28 -11.83 -15.22
C VAL A 273 3.53 -12.52 -14.66
N ALA A 274 4.27 -11.85 -13.77
CA ALA A 274 5.48 -12.42 -13.16
C ALA A 274 5.18 -13.63 -12.27
N GLU A 275 4.02 -13.67 -11.62
CA GLU A 275 3.58 -14.79 -10.80
C GLU A 275 3.28 -16.03 -11.64
N ALA A 276 2.58 -15.86 -12.77
CA ALA A 276 2.36 -16.95 -13.72
C ALA A 276 3.68 -17.47 -14.31
N LEU A 277 4.58 -16.56 -14.69
CA LEU A 277 5.93 -16.92 -15.13
C LEU A 277 6.66 -17.73 -14.05
N ALA A 278 6.61 -17.28 -12.79
CA ALA A 278 7.25 -17.99 -11.68
C ALA A 278 6.69 -19.40 -11.51
N ALA A 279 5.40 -19.61 -11.79
CA ALA A 279 4.77 -20.92 -11.70
C ALA A 279 5.27 -21.93 -12.73
N GLU A 280 5.76 -21.48 -13.88
CA GLU A 280 6.37 -22.35 -14.90
C GLU A 280 7.64 -23.05 -14.37
N TYR A 281 8.34 -22.45 -13.40
CA TYR A 281 9.61 -22.94 -12.85
C TYR A 281 9.44 -23.96 -11.71
N VAL A 282 8.20 -24.27 -11.32
CA VAL A 282 7.92 -25.13 -10.15
C VAL A 282 8.52 -26.53 -10.24
N ASN A 283 8.69 -27.04 -11.47
CA ASN A 283 9.29 -28.34 -11.76
C ASN A 283 10.82 -28.29 -11.82
N ASP A 284 11.41 -27.10 -12.04
CA ASP A 284 12.85 -26.91 -12.18
C ASP A 284 13.54 -26.65 -10.83
N ILE A 285 12.89 -25.85 -9.97
CA ILE A 285 13.46 -25.40 -8.69
C ILE A 285 12.43 -25.51 -7.56
N PRO A 286 12.87 -25.83 -6.33
CA PRO A 286 11.99 -25.80 -5.18
C PRO A 286 11.64 -24.34 -4.85
N MET A 287 10.36 -23.99 -4.92
CA MET A 287 9.93 -22.62 -4.69
C MET A 287 8.54 -22.49 -4.07
N LEU A 288 8.25 -21.30 -3.55
CA LEU A 288 6.94 -20.86 -3.10
C LEU A 288 6.70 -19.39 -3.49
N ILE A 289 5.45 -18.95 -3.39
CA ILE A 289 5.05 -17.56 -3.59
C ILE A 289 4.37 -17.04 -2.32
N VAL A 290 4.79 -15.87 -1.84
CA VAL A 290 4.11 -15.16 -0.76
C VAL A 290 3.56 -13.85 -1.30
N ARG A 291 2.30 -13.54 -0.98
CA ARG A 291 1.55 -12.36 -1.42
C ARG A 291 1.24 -11.43 -0.23
N PRO A 292 2.10 -10.45 0.06
CA PRO A 292 1.77 -9.39 1.02
C PRO A 292 0.62 -8.50 0.52
N SER A 293 -0.28 -8.11 1.42
CA SER A 293 -1.18 -6.97 1.18
C SER A 293 -0.46 -5.63 1.45
N VAL A 294 -1.17 -4.54 1.78
CA VAL A 294 -0.53 -3.23 1.96
C VAL A 294 0.34 -3.24 3.21
N VAL A 295 1.65 -3.28 3.02
CA VAL A 295 2.57 -3.35 4.15
C VAL A 295 2.67 -2.02 4.88
N VAL A 296 2.45 -2.06 6.19
CA VAL A 296 2.45 -0.91 7.12
C VAL A 296 3.54 -1.07 8.19
N PRO A 297 3.78 -0.07 9.07
CA PRO A 297 4.87 -0.13 10.04
C PRO A 297 4.83 -1.39 10.91
N THR A 298 5.98 -1.80 11.42
CA THR A 298 6.11 -2.99 12.26
C THR A 298 5.20 -2.91 13.50
N LEU A 299 4.64 -4.05 13.91
CA LEU A 299 3.80 -4.15 15.10
C LEU A 299 4.65 -4.23 16.38
N ARG A 300 5.66 -5.09 16.37
CA ARG A 300 6.50 -5.47 17.52
C ARG A 300 7.99 -5.43 17.18
N ASP A 301 8.42 -6.14 16.14
CA ASP A 301 9.83 -6.43 15.89
C ASP A 301 10.40 -5.59 14.73
N PRO A 302 11.70 -5.27 14.74
CA PRO A 302 12.58 -5.17 15.93
C PRO A 302 12.30 -3.90 16.76
N ILE A 303 11.62 -2.92 16.16
CA ILE A 303 11.24 -1.67 16.80
C ILE A 303 9.77 -1.43 16.45
N PRO A 304 8.86 -1.30 17.42
CA PRO A 304 7.45 -1.03 17.14
C PRO A 304 7.24 0.29 16.38
N GLY A 305 6.43 0.26 15.32
CA GLY A 305 6.13 1.42 14.48
C GLY A 305 7.23 1.79 13.49
N TRP A 306 8.26 0.96 13.30
CA TRP A 306 9.35 1.27 12.38
C TRP A 306 8.87 1.26 10.93
N VAL A 307 9.20 2.34 10.21
CA VAL A 307 8.92 2.54 8.78
C VAL A 307 9.84 3.62 8.23
N ASP A 308 10.42 3.41 7.05
CA ASP A 308 11.34 4.38 6.44
C ASP A 308 10.87 4.86 5.05
N THR A 309 9.60 4.57 4.72
CA THR A 309 8.97 4.94 3.45
C THR A 309 7.62 5.62 3.67
N LEU A 310 7.32 6.61 2.83
CA LEU A 310 6.01 7.27 2.76
C LEU A 310 5.10 6.66 1.69
N ASN A 311 5.39 5.44 1.24
CA ASN A 311 4.53 4.76 0.27
C ASN A 311 3.19 4.38 0.92
N GLY A 312 2.12 4.38 0.11
CA GLY A 312 0.80 3.91 0.53
C GLY A 312 0.20 4.72 1.70
N PRO A 313 -0.38 4.07 2.72
CA PRO A 313 -1.08 4.73 3.83
C PRO A 313 -0.23 5.74 4.60
N MET A 314 1.08 5.53 4.73
CA MET A 314 1.94 6.46 5.50
C MET A 314 2.11 7.81 4.80
N GLY A 315 2.11 7.83 3.47
CA GLY A 315 2.10 9.06 2.68
C GLY A 315 0.78 9.81 2.80
N VAL A 316 -0.35 9.09 2.79
CA VAL A 316 -1.68 9.67 3.02
C VAL A 316 -1.76 10.28 4.42
N LEU A 317 -1.31 9.55 5.43
CA LEU A 317 -1.27 10.02 6.82
C LEU A 317 -0.42 11.28 6.95
N ALA A 318 0.77 11.32 6.33
CA ALA A 318 1.63 12.49 6.34
C ALA A 318 0.99 13.70 5.63
N ALA A 319 0.37 13.49 4.46
CA ALA A 319 -0.30 14.55 3.71
C ALA A 319 -1.54 15.09 4.43
N ALA A 320 -2.37 14.21 4.99
CA ALA A 320 -3.51 14.58 5.81
C ALA A 320 -3.06 15.30 7.09
N GLY A 321 -2.06 14.77 7.79
CA GLY A 321 -1.53 15.33 9.02
C GLY A 321 -0.88 16.70 8.84
N LYS A 322 -0.28 16.98 7.69
CA LYS A 322 0.23 18.33 7.34
C LYS A 322 -0.86 19.27 6.82
N GLY A 323 -2.11 18.82 6.72
CA GLY A 323 -3.26 19.61 6.27
C GLY A 323 -3.30 19.91 4.78
N VAL A 324 -2.47 19.22 3.97
CA VAL A 324 -2.38 19.43 2.52
C VAL A 324 -3.30 18.50 1.72
N LEU A 325 -3.78 17.41 2.33
CA LEU A 325 -4.84 16.56 1.82
C LEU A 325 -6.17 16.89 2.49
N ARG A 326 -7.14 17.34 1.68
CA ARG A 326 -8.45 17.88 2.11
C ARG A 326 -9.61 16.95 1.76
N SER A 327 -9.44 16.12 0.74
CA SER A 327 -10.48 15.23 0.22
C SER A 327 -9.83 13.96 -0.32
N MET A 328 -10.38 12.81 0.02
CA MET A 328 -9.95 11.51 -0.50
C MET A 328 -11.15 10.66 -0.91
N MET A 329 -11.06 9.96 -2.03
CA MET A 329 -12.09 9.01 -2.44
C MET A 329 -11.90 7.73 -1.64
N CYS A 330 -12.87 7.35 -0.83
CA CYS A 330 -12.80 6.18 0.03
C CYS A 330 -14.21 5.80 0.51
N ARG A 331 -14.51 4.50 0.54
CA ARG A 331 -15.68 3.95 1.22
C ARG A 331 -15.28 3.56 2.64
N ALA A 332 -15.93 4.18 3.63
CA ALA A 332 -15.57 3.98 5.03
C ALA A 332 -15.85 2.55 5.51
N GLU A 333 -16.81 1.90 4.87
CA GLU A 333 -17.32 0.57 5.21
C GLU A 333 -16.39 -0.54 4.72
N ASN A 334 -15.60 -0.28 3.67
CA ASN A 334 -14.69 -1.27 3.10
C ASN A 334 -13.57 -1.61 4.09
N HIS A 335 -13.18 -2.88 4.10
CA HIS A 335 -12.07 -3.37 4.90
C HIS A 335 -10.71 -2.87 4.39
N ALA A 336 -9.86 -2.47 5.33
CA ALA A 336 -8.52 -1.98 5.07
C ALA A 336 -7.53 -3.15 5.14
N GLU A 337 -7.05 -3.57 3.97
CA GLU A 337 -6.08 -4.66 3.82
C GLU A 337 -4.64 -4.17 4.07
N VAL A 338 -4.39 -3.80 5.32
CA VAL A 338 -3.09 -3.36 5.82
C VAL A 338 -2.46 -4.42 6.71
N PHE A 339 -1.19 -4.75 6.47
CA PHE A 339 -0.50 -5.83 7.17
C PHE A 339 0.87 -5.38 7.71
N PRO A 340 1.18 -5.56 9.01
CA PRO A 340 2.45 -5.15 9.58
C PRO A 340 3.66 -5.84 8.94
N ALA A 341 4.73 -5.07 8.70
CA ALA A 341 5.92 -5.56 8.01
C ALA A 341 6.59 -6.76 8.70
N ASP A 342 6.67 -6.74 10.03
CA ASP A 342 7.29 -7.81 10.83
C ASP A 342 6.48 -9.11 10.80
N ILE A 343 5.15 -9.03 10.87
CA ILE A 343 4.27 -10.20 10.70
C ILE A 343 4.45 -10.78 9.29
N CYS A 344 4.49 -9.92 8.27
CA CYS A 344 4.72 -10.36 6.89
C CYS A 344 6.06 -11.06 6.71
N ILE A 345 7.14 -10.50 7.28
CA ILE A 345 8.48 -11.09 7.21
C ILE A 345 8.54 -12.42 7.97
N ASN A 346 7.90 -12.53 9.14
CA ASN A 346 7.83 -13.79 9.86
C ASN A 346 7.11 -14.86 9.04
N ALA A 347 6.02 -14.50 8.35
CA ALA A 347 5.30 -15.40 7.45
C ALA A 347 6.16 -15.85 6.26
N ILE A 348 6.90 -14.93 5.64
CA ILE A 348 7.86 -15.24 4.57
C ILE A 348 8.91 -16.24 5.06
N ILE A 349 9.55 -16.00 6.21
CA ILE A 349 10.59 -16.89 6.76
C ILE A 349 10.01 -18.27 7.09
N ALA A 350 8.86 -18.31 7.78
CA ALA A 350 8.21 -19.57 8.17
C ALA A 350 7.76 -20.39 6.95
N ALA A 351 7.17 -19.75 5.95
CA ALA A 351 6.74 -20.40 4.72
C ALA A 351 7.93 -20.96 3.93
N THR A 352 9.03 -20.21 3.84
CA THR A 352 10.29 -20.63 3.21
C THR A 352 10.88 -21.85 3.91
N TYR A 353 10.98 -21.82 5.25
CA TYR A 353 11.41 -22.95 6.05
C TYR A 353 10.54 -24.18 5.78
N LYS A 354 9.21 -24.03 5.86
CA LYS A 354 8.28 -25.14 5.70
C LYS A 354 8.39 -25.77 4.30
N ARG A 355 8.50 -24.92 3.27
CA ARG A 355 8.71 -25.37 1.89
C ARG A 355 10.02 -26.12 1.74
N ALA A 356 11.10 -25.66 2.37
CA ALA A 356 12.41 -26.32 2.27
C ALA A 356 12.43 -27.75 2.85
N LEU A 357 11.54 -28.06 3.80
CA LEU A 357 11.41 -29.41 4.37
C LEU A 357 10.58 -30.37 3.51
N GLN A 358 9.91 -29.87 2.48
CA GLN A 358 9.11 -30.69 1.57
C GLN A 358 9.97 -31.22 0.40
N PRO A 359 9.51 -32.26 -0.32
CA PRO A 359 10.20 -32.76 -1.50
C PRO A 359 10.57 -31.66 -2.50
N ARG A 360 11.69 -31.84 -3.18
CA ARG A 360 12.18 -30.86 -4.15
C ARG A 360 11.18 -30.62 -5.27
N ILE A 361 10.65 -31.71 -5.85
CA ILE A 361 9.66 -31.68 -6.92
C ILE A 361 8.27 -31.40 -6.33
N GLN A 362 7.57 -30.42 -6.89
CA GLN A 362 6.18 -30.12 -6.56
C GLN A 362 5.31 -30.34 -7.79
N LYS A 363 4.03 -30.70 -7.57
CA LYS A 363 3.04 -30.70 -8.65
C LYS A 363 2.55 -29.30 -8.98
N GLU A 364 2.41 -28.46 -7.96
CA GLU A 364 1.88 -27.11 -8.04
C GLU A 364 2.67 -26.17 -7.11
N VAL A 365 2.66 -24.88 -7.42
CA VAL A 365 3.34 -23.88 -6.59
C VAL A 365 2.53 -23.63 -5.33
N ILE A 366 3.19 -23.68 -4.17
CA ILE A 366 2.56 -23.28 -2.92
C ILE A 366 2.49 -21.75 -2.86
N VAL A 367 1.30 -21.23 -2.61
CA VAL A 367 1.03 -19.81 -2.46
C VAL A 367 0.53 -19.52 -1.05
N TYR A 368 0.98 -18.40 -0.48
CA TYR A 368 0.48 -17.87 0.80
C TYR A 368 0.05 -16.41 0.65
N ASN A 369 -1.11 -16.05 1.16
CA ASN A 369 -1.56 -14.66 1.24
C ASN A 369 -1.22 -14.07 2.62
N ALA A 370 -0.15 -13.28 2.69
CA ALA A 370 0.26 -12.58 3.92
C ALA A 370 -0.56 -11.28 4.07
N CYS A 371 -1.79 -11.44 4.53
CA CYS A 371 -2.82 -10.40 4.63
C CYS A 371 -3.70 -10.60 5.87
N VAL A 372 -4.57 -9.63 6.15
CA VAL A 372 -5.56 -9.74 7.23
C VAL A 372 -6.54 -10.87 6.88
N GLY A 373 -7.15 -10.80 5.69
CA GLY A 373 -7.97 -11.88 5.15
C GLY A 373 -9.09 -12.30 6.11
N ASP A 374 -9.23 -13.61 6.37
CA ASP A 374 -10.28 -14.19 7.22
C ASP A 374 -10.14 -13.91 8.75
N MET A 375 -9.37 -12.88 9.16
CA MET A 375 -9.06 -12.53 10.56
C MET A 375 -9.90 -11.33 11.07
N GLU A 376 -9.51 -10.70 12.19
CA GLU A 376 -10.16 -9.48 12.68
C GLU A 376 -10.04 -8.35 11.65
N GLU A 377 -11.15 -8.03 11.01
CA GLU A 377 -11.21 -7.02 9.97
C GLU A 377 -11.26 -5.60 10.57
N VAL A 378 -10.57 -4.65 9.94
CA VAL A 378 -10.58 -3.22 10.30
C VAL A 378 -11.08 -2.43 9.10
N THR A 379 -12.03 -1.52 9.30
CA THR A 379 -12.59 -0.71 8.21
C THR A 379 -11.77 0.56 7.98
N TRP A 380 -11.81 1.11 6.76
CA TRP A 380 -11.18 2.42 6.49
C TRP A 380 -11.74 3.53 7.38
N GLY A 381 -13.05 3.50 7.69
CA GLY A 381 -13.68 4.44 8.60
C GLY A 381 -13.07 4.40 10.00
N GLU A 382 -12.80 3.20 10.53
CA GLU A 382 -12.12 3.02 11.81
C GLU A 382 -10.68 3.56 11.78
N VAL A 383 -9.90 3.17 10.75
CA VAL A 383 -8.51 3.64 10.56
C VAL A 383 -8.44 5.17 10.52
N LEU A 384 -9.34 5.82 9.78
CA LEU A 384 -9.36 7.28 9.63
C LEU A 384 -9.78 8.00 10.91
N ARG A 385 -10.76 7.46 11.64
CA ARG A 385 -11.19 8.00 12.93
C ARG A 385 -10.06 7.98 13.95
N LEU A 386 -9.40 6.82 14.09
CA LEU A 386 -8.26 6.66 14.99
C LEU A 386 -7.05 7.48 14.52
N GLY A 387 -6.76 7.50 13.23
CA GLY A 387 -5.70 8.30 12.63
C GLY A 387 -5.87 9.80 12.91
N ARG A 388 -7.09 10.34 12.80
CA ARG A 388 -7.39 11.75 13.14
C ARG A 388 -7.16 12.03 14.62
N LYS A 389 -7.56 11.12 15.52
CA LYS A 389 -7.27 11.21 16.95
C LYS A 389 -5.76 11.29 17.18
N MET A 390 -5.00 10.39 16.57
CA MET A 390 -3.55 10.33 16.72
C MET A 390 -2.83 11.55 16.15
N VAL A 391 -3.27 12.10 15.00
CA VAL A 391 -2.69 13.34 14.43
C VAL A 391 -2.90 14.54 15.37
N ASN A 392 -4.03 14.61 16.06
CA ASN A 392 -4.27 15.68 17.04
C ASN A 392 -3.38 15.53 18.29
N LEU A 393 -3.13 14.29 18.72
CA LEU A 393 -2.23 13.99 19.84
C LEU A 393 -0.76 14.14 19.47
N TYR A 394 -0.37 13.78 18.24
CA TYR A 394 1.02 13.76 17.78
C TYR A 394 1.21 14.57 16.47
N PRO A 395 0.89 15.89 16.49
CA PRO A 395 0.78 16.70 15.28
C PRO A 395 2.11 17.00 14.61
N LEU A 396 2.17 16.82 13.30
CA LEU A 396 3.39 16.93 12.49
C LEU A 396 3.97 18.36 12.49
N GLU A 397 5.29 18.46 12.35
CA GLU A 397 5.94 19.74 12.06
C GLU A 397 5.48 20.26 10.68
N TRP A 398 5.61 21.57 10.47
CA TRP A 398 5.27 22.22 9.20
C TRP A 398 3.84 21.94 8.69
N THR A 399 2.89 21.76 9.61
CA THR A 399 1.46 21.65 9.28
C THR A 399 1.00 22.93 8.59
N LEU A 400 0.60 22.87 7.32
CA LEU A 400 0.25 24.05 6.51
C LEU A 400 -1.12 24.59 6.89
N TRP A 401 -2.08 23.69 7.09
CA TRP A 401 -3.45 24.02 7.50
C TRP A 401 -3.94 23.04 8.56
N TYR A 402 -5.00 23.38 9.28
CA TYR A 402 -5.60 22.45 10.23
C TYR A 402 -6.00 21.13 9.51
N PRO A 403 -5.66 19.94 10.04
CA PRO A 403 -5.86 18.65 9.39
C PRO A 403 -7.30 18.16 9.56
N ASP A 404 -8.26 18.80 8.90
CA ASP A 404 -9.68 18.43 8.91
C ASP A 404 -10.17 17.69 7.66
N GLY A 405 -9.29 17.34 6.72
CA GLY A 405 -9.67 16.68 5.46
C GLY A 405 -10.57 15.44 5.63
N THR A 406 -11.49 15.20 4.70
CA THR A 406 -12.54 14.17 4.81
C THR A 406 -12.52 13.17 3.66
N ILE A 407 -13.16 12.02 3.85
CA ILE A 407 -13.39 11.03 2.80
C ILE A 407 -14.72 11.26 2.09
N ARG A 408 -14.80 10.81 0.84
CA ARG A 408 -15.97 10.97 -0.03
C ARG A 408 -16.17 9.75 -0.90
N THR A 409 -17.43 9.49 -1.25
CA THR A 409 -17.81 8.46 -2.22
C THR A 409 -18.31 9.06 -3.53
N ASN A 410 -18.73 10.33 -3.54
CA ASN A 410 -19.14 11.06 -4.73
C ASN A 410 -17.94 11.76 -5.39
N TYR A 411 -17.66 11.40 -6.64
CA TYR A 411 -16.54 11.93 -7.41
C TYR A 411 -16.63 13.45 -7.65
N TRP A 412 -17.80 13.97 -7.98
CA TRP A 412 -17.98 15.40 -8.27
C TRP A 412 -17.78 16.26 -7.03
N GLU A 413 -18.32 15.81 -5.90
CA GLU A 413 -18.08 16.46 -4.61
C GLU A 413 -16.57 16.46 -4.28
N HIS A 414 -15.90 15.35 -4.51
CA HIS A 414 -14.46 15.25 -4.34
C HIS A 414 -13.70 16.27 -5.20
N ILE A 415 -13.99 16.37 -6.50
CA ILE A 415 -13.32 17.30 -7.42
C ILE A 415 -13.58 18.76 -7.04
N ILE A 416 -14.80 19.12 -6.65
CA ILE A 416 -15.14 20.48 -6.21
C ILE A 416 -14.29 20.86 -4.98
N ILE A 417 -14.20 19.97 -4.00
CA ILE A 417 -13.44 20.22 -2.77
C ILE A 417 -11.93 20.27 -3.05
N VAL A 418 -11.41 19.40 -3.90
CA VAL A 418 -10.01 19.44 -4.33
C VAL A 418 -9.72 20.77 -5.03
N PHE A 419 -10.59 21.21 -5.94
CA PHE A 419 -10.40 22.47 -6.66
C PHE A 419 -10.37 23.67 -5.71
N LEU A 420 -11.38 23.79 -4.85
CA LEU A 420 -11.54 24.92 -3.94
C LEU A 420 -10.51 24.96 -2.82
N PHE A 421 -10.16 23.80 -2.24
CA PHE A 421 -9.37 23.73 -0.99
C PHE A 421 -7.97 23.15 -1.15
N GLN A 422 -7.61 22.65 -2.34
CA GLN A 422 -6.23 22.21 -2.63
C GLN A 422 -5.63 22.96 -3.81
N THR A 423 -6.31 22.98 -4.96
CA THR A 423 -5.77 23.55 -6.20
C THR A 423 -5.63 25.07 -6.10
N ILE A 424 -6.72 25.79 -5.84
CA ILE A 424 -6.68 27.26 -5.73
C ILE A 424 -5.68 27.71 -4.65
N PRO A 425 -5.70 27.17 -3.40
CA PRO A 425 -4.74 27.56 -2.38
C PRO A 425 -3.29 27.26 -2.78
N ALA A 426 -3.02 26.16 -3.50
CA ALA A 426 -1.66 25.85 -3.92
C ALA A 426 -1.09 26.86 -4.91
N TYR A 427 -1.88 27.25 -5.92
CA TYR A 427 -1.47 28.31 -6.86
C TYR A 427 -1.34 29.67 -6.16
N PHE A 428 -2.24 29.98 -5.22
CA PHE A 428 -2.16 31.21 -4.45
C PHE A 428 -0.89 31.27 -3.59
N ILE A 429 -0.55 30.18 -2.89
CA ILE A 429 0.69 30.09 -2.10
C ILE A 429 1.92 30.23 -3.01
N ASP A 430 1.98 29.52 -4.13
CA ASP A 430 3.11 29.64 -5.06
C ASP A 430 3.20 31.04 -5.69
N PHE A 431 2.06 31.73 -5.89
CA PHE A 431 2.05 33.13 -6.31
C PHE A 431 2.62 34.06 -5.23
N LEU A 432 2.25 33.89 -3.96
CA LEU A 432 2.84 34.66 -2.86
C LEU A 432 4.35 34.39 -2.72
N LEU A 433 4.78 33.13 -2.86
CA LEU A 433 6.19 32.75 -2.85
C LEU A 433 6.94 33.38 -4.02
N LEU A 434 6.33 33.45 -5.20
CA LEU A 434 6.87 34.15 -6.36
C LEU A 434 7.09 35.64 -6.06
N LEU A 435 6.10 36.32 -5.48
CA LEU A 435 6.23 37.72 -5.07
C LEU A 435 7.32 37.92 -4.01
N ALA A 436 7.46 36.96 -3.08
CA ALA A 436 8.50 36.94 -2.06
C ALA A 436 9.88 36.44 -2.57
N ARG A 437 10.03 36.17 -3.88
CA ARG A 437 11.23 35.61 -4.50
C ARG A 437 11.72 34.31 -3.85
N GLN A 438 10.79 33.50 -3.36
CA GLN A 438 11.04 32.18 -2.76
C GLN A 438 10.78 31.06 -3.78
N GLU A 439 11.28 29.86 -3.48
CA GLU A 439 11.04 28.69 -4.31
C GLU A 439 9.55 28.28 -4.25
N ARG A 440 8.94 28.10 -5.42
CA ARG A 440 7.57 27.61 -5.58
C ARG A 440 7.54 26.09 -5.45
N PHE A 441 6.68 25.56 -4.59
CA PHE A 441 6.66 24.13 -4.32
C PHE A 441 5.26 23.55 -4.14
N MET A 442 4.25 24.36 -3.85
CA MET A 442 2.95 23.89 -3.40
C MET A 442 2.17 23.19 -4.52
N VAL A 443 2.23 23.70 -5.76
CA VAL A 443 1.61 23.03 -6.91
C VAL A 443 2.27 21.67 -7.18
N ARG A 444 3.60 21.57 -7.02
CA ARG A 444 4.34 20.30 -7.15
C ARG A 444 3.92 19.30 -6.05
N VAL A 445 3.69 19.77 -4.82
CA VAL A 445 3.17 18.94 -3.73
C VAL A 445 1.77 18.43 -4.05
N GLN A 446 0.85 19.30 -4.51
CA GLN A 446 -0.50 18.88 -4.87
C GLN A 446 -0.53 17.92 -6.07
N ALA A 447 0.35 18.10 -7.06
CA ALA A 447 0.47 17.14 -8.17
C ALA A 447 0.88 15.73 -7.68
N LYS A 448 1.79 15.65 -6.71
CA LYS A 448 2.16 14.37 -6.08
C LYS A 448 1.00 13.75 -5.31
N ILE A 449 0.25 14.56 -4.54
CA ILE A 449 -0.91 14.11 -3.77
C ILE A 449 -2.02 13.60 -4.70
N LYS A 450 -2.40 14.39 -5.71
CA LYS A 450 -3.43 14.00 -6.69
C LYS A 450 -3.08 12.66 -7.31
N SER A 451 -1.85 12.52 -7.76
CA SER A 451 -1.45 11.32 -8.45
C SER A 451 -1.38 10.11 -7.49
N GLY A 452 -0.92 10.28 -6.25
CA GLY A 452 -1.07 9.21 -5.23
C GLY A 452 -2.53 8.85 -4.91
N HIS A 453 -3.43 9.84 -4.90
CA HIS A 453 -4.87 9.64 -4.73
C HIS A 453 -5.51 8.88 -5.91
N ASP A 454 -5.18 9.24 -7.16
CA ASP A 454 -5.68 8.57 -8.36
C ASP A 454 -5.39 7.06 -8.32
N LEU A 455 -4.19 6.69 -7.84
CA LEU A 455 -3.81 5.29 -7.61
C LEU A 455 -4.65 4.63 -6.51
N LEU A 456 -4.72 5.27 -5.34
CA LEU A 456 -5.35 4.68 -4.15
C LEU A 456 -6.86 4.55 -4.31
N MET A 457 -7.49 5.43 -5.09
CA MET A 457 -8.93 5.44 -5.32
C MET A 457 -9.47 4.06 -5.76
N PHE A 458 -8.72 3.32 -6.58
CA PHE A 458 -9.13 1.97 -6.98
C PHE A 458 -9.23 1.02 -5.78
N PHE A 459 -8.25 1.07 -4.86
CA PHE A 459 -8.15 0.19 -3.69
C PHE A 459 -9.03 0.62 -2.51
N THR A 460 -9.31 1.91 -2.37
CA THR A 460 -10.13 2.44 -1.26
C THR A 460 -11.61 2.52 -1.58
N MET A 461 -12.00 2.34 -2.85
CA MET A 461 -13.41 2.35 -3.30
C MET A 461 -13.97 0.96 -3.61
N ARG A 462 -13.14 -0.07 -3.53
CA ARG A 462 -13.47 -1.48 -3.81
C ARG A 462 -13.11 -2.35 -2.62
N GLU A 463 -13.69 -3.53 -2.58
CA GLU A 463 -13.50 -4.51 -1.53
C GLU A 463 -13.11 -5.84 -2.17
N TRP A 464 -12.29 -6.61 -1.46
CA TRP A 464 -11.80 -7.91 -1.87
C TRP A 464 -11.87 -8.84 -0.67
N LYS A 465 -12.16 -10.11 -0.93
CA LYS A 465 -12.06 -11.16 0.08
C LYS A 465 -10.77 -11.93 -0.14
N PHE A 466 -9.81 -11.78 0.77
CA PHE A 466 -8.56 -12.54 0.73
C PHE A 466 -8.66 -13.76 1.64
N HIS A 467 -8.46 -14.95 1.09
CA HIS A 467 -8.30 -16.17 1.89
C HIS A 467 -6.84 -16.35 2.27
N ASN A 468 -6.56 -16.67 3.53
CA ASN A 468 -5.20 -16.88 4.08
C ASN A 468 -5.09 -18.17 4.91
N ARG A 469 -5.87 -19.19 4.54
CA ARG A 469 -6.03 -20.46 5.26
C ARG A 469 -4.75 -21.31 5.27
N ASN A 470 -3.96 -21.32 4.21
CA ASN A 470 -2.67 -22.02 4.16
C ASN A 470 -1.74 -21.46 5.25
N GLY A 471 -1.66 -20.13 5.38
CA GLY A 471 -0.86 -19.48 6.41
C GLY A 471 -1.39 -19.71 7.83
N ARG A 472 -2.69 -19.47 8.02
CA ARG A 472 -3.38 -19.47 9.31
C ARG A 472 -3.61 -20.88 9.87
N ASP A 473 -4.17 -21.78 9.07
CA ASP A 473 -4.71 -23.06 9.51
C ASP A 473 -3.71 -24.20 9.32
N THR A 474 -2.69 -24.03 8.47
CA THR A 474 -1.69 -25.07 8.16
C THR A 474 -0.27 -24.69 8.58
N LEU A 475 0.26 -23.57 8.08
CA LEU A 475 1.65 -23.17 8.34
C LEU A 475 1.86 -22.86 9.82
N TRP A 476 1.07 -21.96 10.40
CA TRP A 476 1.20 -21.53 11.78
C TRP A 476 1.12 -22.68 12.81
N PRO A 477 0.10 -23.56 12.77
CA PRO A 477 0.01 -24.66 13.74
C PRO A 477 1.15 -25.68 13.60
N SER A 478 1.78 -25.76 12.42
CA SER A 478 2.86 -26.71 12.15
C SER A 478 4.22 -26.31 12.70
N LEU A 479 4.39 -25.07 13.18
CA LEU A 479 5.62 -24.60 13.82
C LEU A 479 5.69 -25.06 15.28
N ASN A 480 6.88 -25.31 15.82
CA ASN A 480 7.03 -25.58 17.26
C ASN A 480 6.78 -24.32 18.11
N ALA A 481 6.65 -24.48 19.42
CA ALA A 481 6.29 -23.38 20.33
C ALA A 481 7.30 -22.22 20.31
N GLN A 482 8.60 -22.52 20.25
CA GLN A 482 9.66 -21.51 20.24
C GLN A 482 9.65 -20.70 18.94
N ASP A 483 9.46 -21.37 17.80
CA ASP A 483 9.37 -20.76 16.48
C ASP A 483 8.10 -19.92 16.34
N ARG A 484 6.98 -20.36 16.92
CA ARG A 484 5.75 -19.54 16.98
C ARG A 484 5.97 -18.25 17.75
N GLU A 485 6.64 -18.28 18.90
CA GLU A 485 6.90 -17.05 19.66
C GLU A 485 7.89 -16.12 18.92
N THR A 486 8.94 -16.70 18.35
CA THR A 486 9.99 -15.96 17.66
C THR A 486 9.49 -15.36 16.35
N PHE A 487 8.78 -16.16 15.54
CA PHE A 487 8.24 -15.81 14.22
C PHE A 487 6.71 -15.73 14.29
N PHE A 488 6.20 -14.93 15.22
CA PHE A 488 4.77 -14.66 15.39
C PHE A 488 4.12 -14.24 14.06
N MET A 489 2.92 -14.75 13.81
CA MET A 489 2.14 -14.46 12.61
C MET A 489 0.75 -13.93 13.02
N ASN A 490 -0.33 -14.52 12.51
CA ASN A 490 -1.70 -14.04 12.69
C ASN A 490 -2.23 -14.24 14.13
N ASN A 491 -1.50 -14.95 14.99
CA ASN A 491 -1.87 -15.23 16.37
C ASN A 491 -1.78 -14.02 17.32
N VAL A 492 -1.19 -12.91 16.89
CA VAL A 492 -1.10 -11.68 17.70
C VAL A 492 -2.30 -10.75 17.50
N LEU A 493 -3.30 -11.19 16.73
CA LEU A 493 -4.61 -10.55 16.63
C LEU A 493 -5.54 -11.12 17.73
N PRO A 494 -6.39 -10.30 18.38
CA PRO A 494 -6.65 -8.89 18.08
C PRO A 494 -5.53 -7.96 18.55
N VAL A 495 -5.22 -6.95 17.74
CA VAL A 495 -4.22 -5.92 18.08
C VAL A 495 -4.95 -4.73 18.72
N ASP A 496 -4.33 -4.12 19.74
CA ASP A 496 -4.76 -2.80 20.22
C ASP A 496 -4.52 -1.76 19.11
N LYS A 497 -5.58 -1.52 18.33
CA LYS A 497 -5.56 -0.65 17.14
C LYS A 497 -5.14 0.78 17.48
N GLU A 498 -5.52 1.29 18.65
CA GLU A 498 -5.17 2.65 19.06
C GLU A 498 -3.67 2.75 19.36
N LYS A 499 -3.14 1.83 20.18
CA LYS A 499 -1.71 1.78 20.50
C LYS A 499 -0.84 1.49 19.28
N TYR A 500 -1.33 0.66 18.35
CA TYR A 500 -0.64 0.41 17.10
C TYR A 500 -0.57 1.67 16.22
N LEU A 501 -1.69 2.37 16.03
CA LEU A 501 -1.71 3.62 15.26
C LEU A 501 -0.87 4.72 15.91
N GLU A 502 -0.88 4.84 17.24
CA GLU A 502 0.02 5.72 17.98
C GLU A 502 1.49 5.48 17.60
N ARG A 503 1.94 4.22 17.65
CA ARG A 503 3.30 3.82 17.26
C ARG A 503 3.59 4.09 15.79
N ALA A 504 2.64 3.81 14.90
CA ALA A 504 2.78 4.06 13.47
C ALA A 504 2.95 5.57 13.16
N ILE A 505 2.17 6.44 13.80
CA ILE A 505 2.31 7.90 13.66
C ILE A 505 3.68 8.34 14.19
N PHE A 506 4.06 7.88 15.39
CA PHE A 506 5.33 8.23 15.99
C PHE A 506 6.51 7.80 15.10
N GLY A 507 6.49 6.56 14.61
CA GLY A 507 7.49 6.05 13.69
C GLY A 507 7.56 6.82 12.38
N THR A 508 6.41 7.24 11.82
CA THR A 508 6.39 8.10 10.63
C THR A 508 7.09 9.43 10.88
N ARG A 509 6.80 10.06 12.02
CA ARG A 509 7.45 11.32 12.43
C ARG A 509 8.95 11.15 12.52
N THR A 510 9.40 10.15 13.27
CA THR A 510 10.81 9.96 13.59
C THR A 510 11.61 9.46 12.40
N TYR A 511 11.14 8.42 11.72
CA TYR A 511 11.93 7.70 10.72
C TYR A 511 11.71 8.19 9.30
N CYS A 512 10.50 8.63 8.93
CA CYS A 512 10.22 9.15 7.60
C CYS A 512 10.40 10.68 7.52
N LEU A 513 9.82 11.42 8.47
CA LEU A 513 9.83 12.89 8.46
C LEU A 513 11.02 13.51 9.21
N LYS A 514 11.80 12.70 9.94
CA LYS A 514 12.96 13.12 10.72
C LYS A 514 12.64 14.19 11.76
N GLU A 515 11.41 14.17 12.29
CA GLU A 515 10.92 15.10 13.32
C GLU A 515 11.30 14.60 14.72
N SER A 516 11.77 15.51 15.58
CA SER A 516 12.16 15.16 16.95
C SER A 516 10.93 14.99 17.85
N PRO A 517 10.91 14.03 18.80
CA PRO A 517 9.84 13.92 19.79
C PRO A 517 9.67 15.21 20.63
N GLY A 518 10.74 15.98 20.82
CA GLY A 518 10.71 17.24 21.57
C GLY A 518 9.80 18.32 20.96
N THR A 519 9.48 18.24 19.67
CA THR A 519 8.67 19.27 18.99
C THR A 519 7.17 19.09 19.18
N ILE A 520 6.71 17.95 19.71
CA ILE A 520 5.29 17.63 19.87
C ILE A 520 4.54 18.71 20.67
N LYS A 521 5.12 19.20 21.77
CA LYS A 521 4.48 20.24 22.62
C LYS A 521 4.27 21.54 21.85
N TYR A 522 5.27 21.96 21.07
CA TYR A 522 5.18 23.14 20.20
C TYR A 522 4.14 22.93 19.09
N CYS A 523 4.17 21.77 18.41
CA CYS A 523 3.23 21.44 17.35
C CYS A 523 1.77 21.41 17.85
N ARG A 524 1.51 20.90 19.06
CA ARG A 524 0.17 20.94 19.69
C ARG A 524 -0.31 22.37 19.90
N ARG A 525 0.56 23.29 20.34
CA ARG A 525 0.19 24.71 20.49
C ARG A 525 -0.15 25.34 19.15
N ARG A 526 0.69 25.12 18.12
CA ARG A 526 0.44 25.60 16.75
C ARG A 526 -0.87 25.05 16.19
N LEU A 527 -1.16 23.76 16.40
CA LEU A 527 -2.38 23.13 15.94
C LEU A 527 -3.64 23.78 16.55
N ARG A 528 -3.61 24.15 17.84
CA ARG A 528 -4.72 24.89 18.48
C ARG A 528 -4.96 26.25 17.86
N VAL A 529 -3.88 26.99 17.56
CA VAL A 529 -3.98 28.27 16.84
C VAL A 529 -4.58 28.05 15.45
N GLN A 530 -4.11 27.02 14.74
CA GLN A 530 -4.63 26.67 13.42
C GLN A 530 -6.10 26.26 13.45
N LEU A 531 -6.57 25.58 14.50
CA LEU A 531 -7.98 25.27 14.68
C LEU A 531 -8.83 26.55 14.80
N VAL A 532 -8.38 27.53 15.58
CA VAL A 532 -9.09 28.82 15.70
C VAL A 532 -9.13 29.55 14.36
N VAL A 533 -7.99 29.63 13.67
CA VAL A 533 -7.90 30.25 12.34
C VAL A 533 -8.80 29.51 11.34
N HIS A 534 -8.78 28.19 11.35
CA HIS A 534 -9.62 27.35 10.51
C HIS A 534 -11.11 27.66 10.73
N ASN A 535 -11.57 27.61 11.99
CA ASN A 535 -12.96 27.87 12.33
C ASN A 535 -13.39 29.29 11.95
N LEU A 536 -12.51 30.29 12.13
CA LEU A 536 -12.77 31.66 11.71
C LEU A 536 -12.89 31.78 10.19
N CYS A 537 -11.97 31.18 9.44
CA CYS A 537 -12.01 31.17 7.97
C CYS A 537 -13.28 30.47 7.45
N VAL A 538 -13.66 29.34 8.04
CA VAL A 538 -14.88 28.61 7.68
C VAL A 538 -16.12 29.46 8.00
N ALA A 539 -16.18 30.09 9.18
CA ALA A 539 -17.28 30.97 9.54
C ALA A 539 -17.40 32.16 8.59
N LEU A 540 -16.28 32.84 8.28
CA LEU A 540 -16.23 33.95 7.33
C LEU A 540 -16.67 33.52 5.92
N PHE A 541 -16.26 32.33 5.48
CA PHE A 541 -16.66 31.77 4.19
C PHE A 541 -18.18 31.57 4.12
N TYR A 542 -18.78 30.92 5.12
CA TYR A 542 -20.24 30.70 5.15
C TYR A 542 -21.02 32.00 5.34
N MET A 543 -20.54 32.95 6.15
CA MET A 543 -21.14 34.28 6.25
C MET A 543 -21.10 35.02 4.92
N GLY A 544 -20.01 34.89 4.15
CA GLY A 544 -19.89 35.42 2.79
C GLY A 544 -20.88 34.79 1.82
N LEU A 545 -21.06 33.46 1.87
CA LEU A 545 -22.05 32.76 1.04
C LEU A 545 -23.48 33.18 1.38
N VAL A 546 -23.82 33.29 2.67
CA VAL A 546 -25.13 33.78 3.11
C VAL A 546 -25.36 35.22 2.66
N TYR A 547 -24.36 36.09 2.82
CA TYR A 547 -24.43 37.48 2.33
C TYR A 547 -24.63 37.55 0.82
N LEU A 548 -23.90 36.75 0.04
CA LEU A 548 -24.04 36.68 -1.41
C LEU A 548 -25.43 36.17 -1.81
N ALA A 549 -25.91 35.09 -1.19
CA ALA A 549 -27.23 34.53 -1.45
C ALA A 549 -28.33 35.55 -1.12
N LEU A 550 -28.27 36.21 0.04
CA LEU A 550 -29.20 37.27 0.41
C LEU A 550 -29.17 38.40 -0.62
N THR A 551 -27.98 38.84 -1.05
CA THR A 551 -27.84 39.91 -2.05
C THR A 551 -28.46 39.53 -3.40
N LEU A 552 -28.23 38.30 -3.86
CA LEU A 552 -28.79 37.79 -5.13
C LEU A 552 -30.29 37.52 -5.06
N LEU A 553 -30.80 37.10 -3.91
CA LEU A 553 -32.23 36.83 -3.69
C LEU A 553 -33.03 38.10 -3.34
N THR A 554 -32.37 39.15 -2.85
CA THR A 554 -33.05 40.40 -2.43
C THR A 554 -33.97 40.95 -3.54
N PRO A 555 -33.57 41.06 -4.82
CA PRO A 555 -34.46 41.54 -5.88
C PRO A 555 -35.73 40.71 -6.09
N TYR A 556 -35.68 39.41 -5.77
CA TYR A 556 -36.80 38.47 -5.93
C TYR A 556 -37.66 38.33 -4.67
N LEU A 557 -37.07 38.51 -3.49
CA LEU A 557 -37.75 38.44 -2.21
C LEU A 557 -38.42 39.77 -1.83
N LEU A 558 -37.83 40.91 -2.21
CA LEU A 558 -38.32 42.24 -1.87
C LEU A 558 -39.75 42.53 -2.40
N PRO A 559 -40.17 42.07 -3.60
CA PRO A 559 -41.54 42.23 -4.07
C PRO A 559 -42.56 41.33 -3.36
N LEU A 560 -42.12 40.27 -2.67
CA LEU A 560 -43.00 39.31 -1.96
C LEU A 560 -43.27 39.72 -0.50
N LEU A 561 -42.62 40.78 -0.01
CA LEU A 561 -42.81 41.30 1.35
C LEU A 561 -44.07 42.17 1.44
N PRO A 562 -44.85 42.09 2.54
CA PRO A 562 -45.93 43.04 2.81
C PRO A 562 -45.45 44.49 2.78
N ASP A 563 -46.27 45.42 2.28
CA ASP A 563 -45.86 46.79 1.96
C ASP A 563 -45.12 47.51 3.11
N GLY A 564 -45.59 47.38 4.35
CA GLY A 564 -44.95 47.99 5.52
C GLY A 564 -43.56 47.44 5.86
N LEU A 565 -43.27 46.19 5.50
CA LEU A 565 -41.94 45.57 5.65
C LEU A 565 -41.04 45.91 4.45
N ARG A 566 -41.61 46.00 3.26
CA ARG A 566 -40.92 46.37 2.02
C ARG A 566 -40.39 47.81 2.09
N GLU A 567 -41.20 48.76 2.55
CA GLU A 567 -40.80 50.16 2.73
C GLU A 567 -39.69 50.32 3.79
N ARG A 568 -39.76 49.57 4.90
CA ARG A 568 -38.69 49.53 5.91
C ARG A 568 -37.40 48.93 5.38
N ALA A 569 -37.48 47.88 4.55
CA ALA A 569 -36.29 47.27 3.95
C ALA A 569 -35.61 48.22 2.93
N LEU A 570 -36.41 48.94 2.12
CA LEU A 570 -35.93 49.93 1.16
C LEU A 570 -35.29 51.16 1.83
N SER A 571 -35.84 51.64 2.95
CA SER A 571 -35.28 52.78 3.69
C SER A 571 -33.93 52.46 4.34
N ILE A 572 -33.76 51.24 4.86
CA ILE A 572 -32.47 50.74 5.39
C ILE A 572 -31.44 50.60 4.25
N GLY A 573 -31.85 50.16 3.07
CA GLY A 573 -30.99 50.08 1.88
C GLY A 573 -30.52 51.45 1.38
N ALA A 574 -31.43 52.44 1.32
CA ALA A 574 -31.12 53.80 0.87
C ALA A 574 -30.15 54.54 1.82
N SER A 575 -30.27 54.30 3.13
CA SER A 575 -29.33 54.79 4.15
C SER A 575 -27.89 54.25 3.96
N ARG A 576 -27.73 53.01 3.52
CA ARG A 576 -26.41 52.41 3.25
C ARG A 576 -25.78 52.90 1.95
N ALA A 577 -26.60 53.17 0.93
CA ALA A 577 -26.12 53.71 -0.35
C ALA A 577 -25.55 55.12 -0.21
N SER A 578 -26.18 55.99 0.61
CA SER A 578 -25.65 57.34 0.89
C SER A 578 -24.37 57.33 1.74
N ALA A 579 -24.26 56.40 2.70
CA ALA A 579 -23.05 56.23 3.51
C ALA A 579 -21.86 55.64 2.74
N GLY A 580 -22.11 54.76 1.75
CA GLY A 580 -21.09 54.19 0.87
C GLY A 580 -20.53 55.21 -0.13
N ALA A 581 -21.41 56.05 -0.70
CA ALA A 581 -21.01 57.14 -1.60
C ALA A 581 -20.12 58.20 -0.91
N HIS A 582 -20.36 58.48 0.37
CA HIS A 582 -19.52 59.41 1.15
C HIS A 582 -18.11 58.88 1.46
N ARG A 583 -17.92 57.55 1.54
CA ARG A 583 -16.58 56.95 1.78
C ARG A 583 -15.77 56.75 0.50
N ALA A 584 -16.41 56.49 -0.64
CA ALA A 584 -15.72 56.37 -1.93
C ALA A 584 -15.05 57.69 -2.36
N HIS A 585 -15.62 58.84 -1.98
CA HIS A 585 -15.04 60.15 -2.28
C HIS A 585 -13.82 60.54 -1.42
N HIS A 586 -13.58 59.90 -0.27
CA HIS A 586 -12.43 60.20 0.59
C HIS A 586 -11.28 59.18 0.49
N GLY A 587 -11.49 58.02 -0.13
CA GLY A 587 -10.47 56.97 -0.26
C GLY A 587 -9.52 57.10 -1.46
N PHE A 588 -9.79 57.99 -2.41
CA PHE A 588 -8.97 58.19 -3.63
C PHE A 588 -8.05 59.42 -3.57
N ALA A 589 -7.95 60.11 -2.43
CA ALA A 589 -7.06 61.25 -2.23
C ALA A 589 -5.85 60.94 -1.31
N ALA A 590 -5.65 59.67 -0.94
CA ALA A 590 -4.49 59.22 -0.17
C ALA A 590 -4.00 57.85 -0.68
N PHE A 591 -3.43 57.87 -1.89
CA PHE A 591 -2.45 56.90 -2.35
C PHE A 591 -1.50 57.59 -3.35
#